data_AF-A0A529HCK3-F1
#
_entry.id   AF-A0A529HCK3-F1
#
_cell.length_a   1.000
_cell.length_b   1.000
_cell.length_c   1.000
_cell.angle_alpha   90.00
_cell.angle_beta   90.00
_cell.angle_gamma   90.00
#
_symmetry.space_group_name_H-M   'P 1'
#
loop_
_entity.id
_entity.type
_entity.pdbx_description
1 polymer ?
#
loop_
_entity_poly.entity_id
_entity_poly.type
_entity_poly.pdbx_seq_one_letter_code
_entity_poly.pdbx_strand_id
1 'polypeptide(L)'
;IGGEPVIADLAKMPHLLVAGTTGSGKSVAINTMILSLLYRMKPEECRLIMVDPKMLELSVYDGIPHLLTPVVTDSKKAVTALKWAVREMEDRYRKMARLGVRNIDGYNQRAATARDNGEV
;
A
#
# COMPACT_ATOMS: atom_id res chain seq x y z
N ILE A 1 -5.65 10.73 28.07
CA ILE A 1 -6.23 10.13 26.84
C ILE A 1 -7.74 10.25 26.98
N GLY A 2 -8.42 10.96 26.08
CA GLY A 2 -9.85 11.33 26.21
C GLY A 2 -10.86 10.27 25.79
N GLY A 3 -10.42 9.07 25.38
CA GLY A 3 -11.30 7.97 24.97
C GLY A 3 -11.87 8.08 23.55
N GLU A 4 -11.80 9.26 22.92
CA GLU A 4 -12.27 9.47 21.55
C GLU A 4 -11.42 8.72 20.51
N PRO A 5 -12.06 8.12 19.48
CA PRO A 5 -11.34 7.43 18.41
C PRO A 5 -10.56 8.41 17.54
N VAL A 6 -9.30 8.07 17.24
CA VAL A 6 -8.43 8.85 16.34
C VAL A 6 -8.23 8.07 15.05
N ILE A 7 -8.70 8.62 13.93
CA ILE A 7 -8.61 7.99 12.61
C ILE A 7 -7.78 8.89 11.69
N ALA A 8 -6.81 8.29 11.01
CA ALA A 8 -5.92 8.93 10.06
C ALA A 8 -6.10 8.35 8.65
N ASP A 9 -5.96 9.21 7.64
CA ASP A 9 -5.97 8.83 6.24
C ASP A 9 -4.54 8.84 5.68
N LEU A 10 -4.03 7.66 5.34
CA LEU A 10 -2.67 7.48 4.82
C LEU A 10 -2.49 8.15 3.44
N ALA A 11 -3.54 8.31 2.63
CA ALA A 11 -3.42 9.00 1.35
C ALA A 11 -3.16 10.50 1.53
N LYS A 12 -3.68 11.10 2.62
CA LYS A 12 -3.43 12.50 3.01
C LYS A 12 -2.09 12.69 3.72
N MET A 13 -1.55 11.62 4.30
CA MET A 13 -0.19 11.55 4.87
C MET A 13 0.67 10.65 3.98
N PRO A 14 1.04 11.10 2.77
CA PRO A 14 1.42 10.23 1.66
C PRO A 14 2.55 9.26 2.00
N HIS A 15 3.41 9.64 2.96
CA HIS A 15 4.40 8.76 3.57
C HIS A 15 4.42 8.97 5.09
N LEU A 16 4.63 7.88 5.83
CA LEU A 16 4.67 7.86 7.28
C LEU A 16 5.97 7.21 7.77
N LEU A 17 6.64 7.84 8.75
CA LEU A 17 7.76 7.25 9.47
C LEU A 17 7.32 6.89 10.89
N VAL A 18 7.53 5.63 11.29
CA VAL A 18 7.22 5.14 12.64
C VAL A 18 8.50 4.70 13.33
N ALA A 19 8.78 5.25 14.51
CA ALA A 19 9.93 4.91 15.34
C ALA A 19 9.49 4.63 16.79
N GLY A 20 10.24 3.77 17.48
CA GLY A 20 9.96 3.40 18.87
C GLY A 20 10.97 2.38 19.39
N THR A 21 11.26 2.41 20.69
CA THR A 21 12.10 1.43 21.38
C THR A 21 11.38 0.10 21.55
N THR A 22 12.10 -0.97 21.86
CA THR A 22 11.49 -2.28 22.19
C THR A 22 10.49 -2.12 23.33
N GLY A 23 9.29 -2.71 23.18
CA GLY A 23 8.22 -2.61 24.18
C GLY A 23 7.36 -1.34 24.11
N SER A 24 7.70 -0.35 23.28
CA SER A 24 6.91 0.89 23.12
C SER A 24 5.58 0.73 22.37
N GLY A 25 5.27 -0.47 21.86
CA GLY A 25 4.05 -0.74 21.10
C GLY A 25 4.16 -0.51 19.59
N LYS A 26 5.36 -0.25 19.04
CA LYS A 26 5.59 -0.03 17.60
C LYS A 26 4.99 -1.15 16.73
N SER A 27 5.28 -2.41 17.06
CA SER A 27 4.80 -3.56 16.29
C SER A 27 3.27 -3.68 16.32
N VAL A 28 2.66 -3.44 17.48
CA VAL A 28 1.19 -3.38 17.62
C VAL A 28 0.63 -2.28 16.71
N ALA A 29 1.20 -1.08 16.75
CA ALA A 29 0.74 0.03 15.91
C ALA A 29 0.82 -0.28 14.40
N ILE A 30 1.91 -0.90 13.94
CA ILE A 30 2.06 -1.32 12.53
C ILE A 30 1.00 -2.35 12.15
N ASN A 31 0.78 -3.38 12.98
CA ASN A 31 -0.25 -4.39 12.74
C ASN A 31 -1.65 -3.75 12.73
N THR A 32 -1.94 -2.80 13.63
CA THR A 32 -3.20 -2.06 13.63
C THR A 32 -3.40 -1.26 12.34
N MET A 33 -2.36 -0.63 11.80
CA MET A 33 -2.43 0.07 10.51
C MET A 33 -2.72 -0.90 9.36
N ILE A 34 -2.00 -2.02 9.28
CA ILE A 34 -2.19 -3.04 8.25
C ILE A 34 -3.62 -3.60 8.31
N LEU A 35 -4.07 -4.03 9.50
CA LEU A 35 -5.43 -4.53 9.69
C LEU A 35 -6.47 -3.48 9.32
N SER A 36 -6.28 -2.21 9.68
CA SER A 36 -7.18 -1.13 9.30
C SER A 36 -7.33 -0.97 7.79
N LEU A 37 -6.31 -1.31 6.99
CA LEU A 37 -6.40 -1.36 5.53
C LEU A 37 -7.13 -2.62 5.07
N LEU A 38 -6.73 -3.79 5.58
CA LEU A 38 -7.31 -5.09 5.16
C LEU A 38 -8.80 -5.21 5.47
N TYR A 39 -9.28 -4.59 6.56
CA TYR A 39 -10.71 -4.58 6.93
C TYR A 39 -11.56 -3.67 6.03
N ARG A 40 -10.96 -2.73 5.31
CA ARG A 40 -11.69 -1.71 4.54
C ARG A 40 -11.48 -1.82 3.03
N MET A 41 -10.39 -2.44 2.60
CA MET A 41 -9.95 -2.42 1.20
C MET A 41 -9.84 -3.84 0.67
N LYS A 42 -10.43 -4.09 -0.50
CA LYS A 42 -10.23 -5.34 -1.25
C LYS A 42 -8.86 -5.36 -1.94
N PRO A 43 -8.35 -6.54 -2.34
CA PRO A 43 -7.08 -6.66 -3.04
C PRO A 43 -6.95 -5.79 -4.30
N GLU A 44 -8.04 -5.62 -5.05
CA GLU A 44 -8.10 -4.79 -6.25
C GLU A 44 -8.02 -3.28 -5.96
N GLU A 45 -8.33 -2.87 -4.73
CA GLU A 45 -8.28 -1.47 -4.28
C GLU A 45 -6.96 -1.13 -3.58
N CYS A 46 -6.38 -2.10 -2.86
CA CYS A 46 -5.13 -1.93 -2.13
C CYS A 46 -4.21 -3.14 -2.28
N ARG A 47 -3.01 -2.90 -2.79
CA ARG A 47 -1.96 -3.92 -2.93
C ARG A 47 -0.75 -3.54 -2.07
N LEU A 48 -0.12 -4.54 -1.46
CA LEU A 48 0.94 -4.37 -0.47
C LEU A 48 2.24 -5.02 -0.94
N ILE A 49 3.35 -4.35 -0.66
CA ILE A 49 4.69 -4.92 -0.67
C ILE A 49 5.17 -4.85 0.78
N MET A 50 5.43 -6.00 1.38
CA MET A 50 5.93 -6.09 2.75
C MET A 50 7.40 -6.49 2.74
N VAL A 51 8.20 -5.80 3.55
CA VAL A 51 9.64 -6.05 3.70
C VAL A 51 9.91 -6.29 5.18
N ASP A 52 10.38 -7.49 5.52
CA ASP A 52 10.72 -7.87 6.89
C ASP A 52 12.06 -8.62 6.91
N PRO A 53 13.19 -7.90 6.97
CA PRO A 53 14.52 -8.51 6.90
C PRO A 53 14.88 -9.33 8.13
N LYS A 54 14.12 -9.21 9.23
CA LYS A 54 14.33 -9.98 10.45
C LYS A 54 13.35 -11.15 10.61
N MET A 55 12.31 -11.20 9.79
CA MET A 55 11.26 -12.23 9.84
C MET A 55 10.58 -12.31 11.22
N LEU A 56 10.32 -11.17 11.83
CA LEU A 56 9.77 -11.12 13.20
C LEU A 56 8.33 -10.64 13.25
N GLU A 57 7.89 -9.83 12.29
CA GLU A 57 6.69 -9.02 12.45
C GLU A 57 5.69 -9.26 11.32
N LEU A 58 6.15 -9.31 10.07
CA LEU A 58 5.26 -9.30 8.90
C LEU A 58 5.08 -10.67 8.24
N SER A 59 5.88 -11.67 8.61
CA SER A 59 5.77 -13.01 8.02
C SER A 59 4.41 -13.68 8.22
N VAL A 60 3.64 -13.25 9.24
CA VAL A 60 2.26 -13.71 9.47
C VAL A 60 1.30 -13.34 8.33
N TYR A 61 1.63 -12.32 7.55
CA TYR A 61 0.81 -11.86 6.42
C TYR A 61 1.15 -12.56 5.11
N ASP A 62 2.10 -13.51 5.10
CA ASP A 62 2.47 -14.18 3.86
C ASP A 62 1.28 -14.97 3.28
N GLY A 63 1.09 -14.87 1.96
CA GLY A 63 0.00 -15.52 1.24
C GLY A 63 -1.35 -14.79 1.22
N ILE A 64 -1.50 -13.63 1.89
CA ILE A 64 -2.75 -12.84 1.76
C ILE A 64 -2.94 -12.34 0.32
N PRO A 65 -4.18 -12.21 -0.17
CA PRO A 65 -4.45 -11.81 -1.54
C PRO A 65 -4.07 -10.36 -1.86
N HIS A 66 -3.73 -9.52 -0.86
CA HIS A 66 -3.26 -8.15 -1.07
C HIS A 66 -1.78 -8.07 -1.44
N LEU A 67 -0.99 -9.12 -1.22
CA LEU A 67 0.45 -9.10 -1.50
C LEU A 67 0.78 -9.17 -2.99
N LEU A 68 1.65 -8.27 -3.45
CA LEU A 68 2.20 -8.28 -4.82
C LEU A 68 3.32 -9.31 -5.02
N THR A 69 3.97 -9.67 -3.93
CA THR A 69 5.08 -10.61 -3.83
C THR A 69 5.05 -11.20 -2.43
N PRO A 70 5.57 -12.42 -2.21
CA PRO A 70 5.80 -12.92 -0.85
C PRO A 70 6.58 -11.91 -0.01
N VAL A 71 6.42 -11.99 1.32
CA VAL A 71 7.09 -11.08 2.25
C VAL A 71 8.59 -11.09 1.99
N VAL A 72 9.16 -9.91 1.71
CA VAL A 72 10.54 -9.78 1.28
C VAL A 72 11.47 -9.78 2.49
N THR A 73 12.30 -10.81 2.61
CA THR A 73 13.24 -10.98 3.72
C THR A 73 14.68 -10.63 3.35
N ASP A 74 15.05 -10.78 2.08
CA ASP A 74 16.39 -10.44 1.61
C ASP A 74 16.51 -8.95 1.27
N SER A 75 17.51 -8.28 1.83
CA SER A 75 17.75 -6.85 1.63
C SER A 75 18.00 -6.47 0.16
N LYS A 76 18.62 -7.34 -0.64
CA LYS A 76 18.83 -7.06 -2.08
C LYS A 76 17.51 -7.16 -2.83
N LYS A 77 16.64 -8.11 -2.49
CA LYS A 77 15.28 -8.20 -3.02
C LYS A 77 14.43 -6.98 -2.64
N ALA A 78 14.63 -6.41 -1.45
CA ALA A 78 13.94 -5.18 -1.04
C ALA A 78 14.29 -3.99 -1.96
N VAL A 79 15.57 -3.85 -2.35
CA VAL A 79 15.98 -2.85 -3.35
C VAL A 79 15.28 -3.05 -4.68
N THR A 80 15.15 -4.29 -5.14
CA THR A 80 14.42 -4.60 -6.38
C THR A 80 12.95 -4.27 -6.28
N ALA A 81 12.30 -4.56 -5.15
CA ALA A 81 10.90 -4.22 -4.92
C ALA A 81 10.65 -2.71 -4.93
N LEU A 82 11.55 -1.92 -4.34
CA LEU A 82 11.49 -0.46 -4.39
C LEU A 82 11.72 0.09 -5.80
N LYS A 83 12.67 -0.48 -6.57
CA LYS A 83 12.86 -0.12 -7.99
C LYS A 83 11.61 -0.43 -8.82
N TRP A 84 10.93 -1.53 -8.53
CA TRP A 84 9.65 -1.85 -9.15
C TRP A 84 8.58 -0.80 -8.80
N ALA A 85 8.49 -0.38 -7.54
CA ALA A 85 7.54 0.65 -7.12
C ALA A 85 7.78 2.00 -7.85
N VAL A 86 9.05 2.39 -8.07
CA VAL A 86 9.39 3.57 -8.89
C VAL A 86 8.93 3.40 -10.34
N ARG A 87 9.18 2.23 -10.95
CA ARG A 87 8.73 1.96 -12.32
C ARG A 87 7.20 1.98 -12.46
N GLU A 88 6.50 1.39 -11.49
CA GLU A 88 5.03 1.40 -11.44
C GLU A 88 4.49 2.83 -11.30
N MET A 89 5.13 3.65 -10.46
CA MET A 89 4.79 5.08 -10.33
C MET A 89 4.92 5.82 -11.67
N GLU A 90 6.02 5.64 -12.39
CA GLU A 90 6.22 6.25 -13.71
C GLU A 90 5.19 5.78 -14.73
N ASP A 91 4.87 4.49 -14.77
CA ASP A 91 3.85 3.93 -15.67
C ASP A 91 2.47 4.52 -15.38
N ARG A 92 2.11 4.65 -14.09
CA ARG A 92 0.88 5.33 -13.67
C ARG A 92 0.86 6.78 -14.10
N TYR A 93 1.94 7.53 -13.96
CA TYR A 93 2.01 8.90 -14.47
C TYR A 93 1.77 8.98 -15.98
N ARG A 94 2.33 8.06 -16.77
CA ARG A 94 2.08 8.01 -18.22
C ARG A 94 0.63 7.69 -18.55
N LYS A 95 0.03 6.70 -17.86
CA LYS A 95 -1.38 6.33 -18.02
C LYS A 95 -2.33 7.48 -17.65
N MET A 96 -2.04 8.18 -16.55
CA MET A 96 -2.79 9.36 -16.12
C MET A 96 -2.68 10.50 -17.13
N ALA A 97 -1.48 10.78 -17.64
CA ALA A 97 -1.25 11.82 -18.64
C ALA A 97 -2.03 11.55 -19.94
N ARG A 98 -2.08 10.29 -20.40
CA ARG A 98 -2.85 9.89 -21.61
C ARG A 98 -4.35 10.14 -21.46
N LEU A 99 -4.90 9.99 -20.26
CA LEU A 99 -6.32 10.24 -19.96
C LEU A 99 -6.60 11.67 -19.46
N GLY A 100 -5.58 12.53 -19.37
CA GLY A 100 -5.72 13.91 -18.91
C GLY A 100 -6.12 14.04 -17.42
N VAL A 101 -5.82 13.03 -16.60
CA VAL A 101 -6.16 13.02 -15.16
C VAL A 101 -4.93 13.29 -14.29
N ARG A 102 -5.15 13.82 -13.08
CA ARG A 102 -4.09 14.28 -12.18
C ARG A 102 -3.78 13.34 -11.01
N ASN A 103 -4.63 12.35 -10.75
CA ASN A 103 -4.49 11.41 -9.64
C ASN A 103 -5.11 10.04 -9.98
N ILE A 104 -4.83 9.07 -9.12
CA ILE A 104 -5.26 7.68 -9.32
C ILE A 104 -6.79 7.53 -9.27
N ASP A 105 -7.48 8.32 -8.46
CA ASP A 105 -8.94 8.28 -8.37
C ASP A 105 -9.59 8.70 -9.68
N GLY A 106 -9.11 9.80 -10.27
CA GLY A 106 -9.56 10.26 -11.58
C GLY A 106 -9.24 9.26 -12.68
N TYR A 107 -8.09 8.58 -12.60
CA TYR A 107 -7.75 7.49 -13.51
C TYR A 107 -8.73 6.32 -13.39
N ASN A 108 -9.00 5.86 -12.18
CA ASN A 108 -9.90 4.74 -11.92
C ASN A 108 -11.32 5.02 -12.40
N GLN A 109 -11.85 6.23 -12.16
CA GLN A 109 -13.16 6.64 -12.66
C GLN A 109 -13.23 6.61 -14.18
N ARG A 110 -12.24 7.21 -14.86
CA ARG A 110 -12.19 7.21 -16.34
C ARG A 110 -12.05 5.80 -16.91
N ALA A 111 -11.21 4.97 -16.29
CA ALA A 111 -11.01 3.59 -16.70
C ALA A 111 -12.27 2.74 -16.52
N ALA A 112 -13.04 2.95 -15.45
CA ALA A 112 -14.32 2.28 -15.23
C ALA A 112 -15.34 2.68 -16.31
N THR A 113 -15.50 3.98 -16.56
CA THR A 113 -16.41 4.47 -17.61
C THR A 113 -16.04 3.94 -19.00
N ALA A 114 -14.75 3.90 -19.35
CA ALA A 114 -14.31 3.36 -20.63
C ALA A 114 -14.64 1.86 -20.79
N ARG A 115 -14.51 1.08 -19.71
CA ARG A 115 -14.91 -0.34 -19.68
C ARG A 115 -16.42 -0.51 -19.86
N ASP A 116 -17.22 0.30 -19.15
CA ASP A 116 -18.68 0.25 -19.24
C ASP A 116 -19.19 0.62 -20.65
N ASN A 117 -18.46 1.51 -21.35
CA ASN A 117 -18.75 1.92 -22.72
C ASN A 117 -18.20 0.96 -23.79
N GLY A 118 -17.46 -0.09 -23.42
CA GLY A 118 -16.86 -1.06 -24.35
C GLY A 118 -15.68 -0.51 -25.18
N GLU A 119 -15.03 0.56 -24.71
CA GLU A 119 -13.88 1.17 -25.38
C GLU A 119 -12.55 0.44 -25.07
N VAL A 120 -12.56 -0.45 -24.06
CA VAL A 120 -11.41 -1.27 -23.60
C VAL A 120 -11.89 -2.65 -23.16
#